data_AF-A0A1Y3B7K5-F1
#
_entry.id   AF-A0A1Y3B7K5-F1
#
_cell.length_a   1.000
_cell.length_b   1.000
_cell.length_c   1.000
_cell.angle_alpha   90.00
_cell.angle_beta   90.00
_cell.angle_gamma   90.00
#
_symmetry.space_group_name_H-M   'P 1'
#
loop_
_entity.id
_entity.type
_entity.pdbx_description
1 polymer ?
#
loop_
_entity_poly.entity_id
_entity_poly.type
_entity_poly.pdbx_seq_one_letter_code
_entity_poly.pdbx_strand_id
1 'polypeptide(L)'
;KFTLSLDNIVFYHPEYSGHIPGLHYEISKDQEFADIHRVAGIRGTYIISKWKNSQRKSISDIITLITFDMGNRWHTLKPPTKDAFGHPISCNITHNNCSLHLTQRYLSMNSNSKPILTRESSVGFIIATGVLGDSLKGKQNLYLSLDAGNTWRQILTGNYLYAFGDFGSIIVAVEHFSKAGPTNELYYSIDDGYSFSLLKFHPDKIRVYGLLTEPGEKTAAFTIFGSAEKRHEWIVIQVS
;
A
#
# COMPACT_ATOMS: atom_id res chain seq x y z
N LYS A 1 -14.44 31.38 -0.35
CA LYS A 1 -14.43 31.15 -1.82
C LYS A 1 -13.70 29.84 -2.05
N PHE A 2 -14.30 28.89 -2.77
CA PHE A 2 -13.68 27.60 -3.09
C PHE A 2 -13.24 27.59 -4.55
N THR A 3 -12.14 26.88 -4.86
CA THR A 3 -11.61 26.69 -6.21
C THR A 3 -11.44 25.20 -6.45
N LEU A 4 -11.80 24.70 -7.63
CA LEU A 4 -11.57 23.31 -8.01
C LEU A 4 -10.06 23.05 -8.10
N SER A 5 -9.55 22.20 -7.22
CA SER A 5 -8.14 21.78 -7.19
C SER A 5 -7.87 20.64 -8.17
N LEU A 6 -8.75 19.63 -8.18
CA LEU A 6 -8.63 18.47 -9.04
C LEU A 6 -9.98 17.81 -9.27
N ASP A 7 -10.17 17.25 -10.46
CA ASP A 7 -11.33 16.52 -10.92
C ASP A 7 -11.05 15.00 -11.07
N ASN A 8 -12.11 14.23 -11.31
CA ASN A 8 -12.03 12.80 -11.64
C ASN A 8 -11.31 11.93 -10.60
N ILE A 9 -11.39 12.31 -9.32
CA ILE A 9 -10.87 11.51 -8.21
C ILE A 9 -11.61 10.17 -8.17
N VAL A 10 -10.88 9.08 -7.91
CA VAL A 10 -11.47 7.76 -7.70
C VAL A 10 -12.29 7.81 -6.42
N PHE A 11 -13.55 7.41 -6.49
CA PHE A 11 -14.44 7.36 -5.35
C PHE A 11 -15.32 6.11 -5.41
N TYR A 12 -15.79 5.71 -4.24
CA TYR A 12 -16.80 4.71 -4.06
C TYR A 12 -18.04 5.31 -3.42
N HIS A 13 -19.18 5.07 -4.05
CA HIS A 13 -20.51 5.30 -3.50
C HIS A 13 -21.37 4.07 -3.79
N PRO A 14 -22.11 3.52 -2.81
CA PRO A 14 -22.87 2.28 -2.96
C PRO A 14 -23.85 2.30 -4.13
N GLU A 15 -24.52 3.44 -4.34
CA GLU A 15 -25.52 3.60 -5.41
C GLU A 15 -24.92 3.91 -6.80
N TYR A 16 -23.76 4.58 -6.86
CA TYR A 16 -23.24 5.15 -8.12
C TYR A 16 -22.01 4.42 -8.68
N SER A 17 -21.28 3.70 -7.85
CA SER A 17 -20.03 3.03 -8.28
C SER A 17 -20.26 1.65 -8.87
N GLY A 18 -21.48 1.11 -8.81
CA GLY A 18 -21.83 -0.22 -9.31
C GLY A 18 -21.22 -1.35 -8.47
N HIS A 19 -21.37 -2.59 -8.95
CA HIS A 19 -20.75 -3.75 -8.31
C HIS A 19 -19.23 -3.71 -8.51
N ILE A 20 -18.50 -3.70 -7.41
CA ILE A 20 -17.06 -3.86 -7.43
C ILE A 20 -16.73 -5.36 -7.29
N PRO A 21 -16.11 -6.00 -8.30
CA PRO A 21 -15.80 -7.43 -8.24
C PRO A 21 -14.90 -7.78 -7.05
N GLY A 22 -15.34 -8.73 -6.23
CA GLY A 22 -14.64 -9.18 -5.03
C GLY A 22 -15.00 -8.42 -3.75
N LEU A 23 -15.75 -7.33 -3.85
CA LEU A 23 -16.28 -6.61 -2.69
C LEU A 23 -17.71 -7.07 -2.39
N HIS A 24 -17.92 -7.65 -1.22
CA HIS A 24 -19.26 -8.00 -0.76
C HIS A 24 -20.09 -6.73 -0.53
N TYR A 25 -21.23 -6.63 -1.23
CA TYR A 25 -22.15 -5.50 -1.12
C TYR A 25 -22.53 -5.21 0.34
N GLU A 26 -22.75 -6.24 1.16
CA GLU A 26 -23.09 -6.07 2.58
C GLU A 26 -22.00 -5.37 3.41
N ILE A 27 -20.73 -5.50 3.02
CA ILE A 27 -19.59 -4.85 3.67
C ILE A 27 -19.45 -3.39 3.22
N SER A 28 -19.90 -3.10 1.99
CA SER A 28 -19.68 -1.81 1.34
C SER A 28 -20.91 -0.91 1.30
N LYS A 29 -22.11 -1.42 1.61
CA LYS A 29 -23.39 -0.69 1.51
C LYS A 29 -23.44 0.62 2.30
N ASP A 30 -22.67 0.72 3.39
CA ASP A 30 -22.63 1.91 4.26
C ASP A 30 -21.30 2.67 4.13
N GLN A 31 -20.50 2.36 3.09
CA GLN A 31 -19.21 3.00 2.88
C GLN A 31 -19.25 3.99 1.73
N GLU A 32 -18.89 5.23 2.02
CA GLU A 32 -18.60 6.25 1.03
C GLU A 32 -17.19 6.77 1.27
N PHE A 33 -16.39 6.84 0.21
CA PHE A 33 -15.05 7.39 0.31
C PHE A 33 -14.54 7.85 -1.05
N ALA A 34 -13.60 8.81 -1.00
CA ALA A 34 -12.70 9.09 -2.10
C ALA A 34 -11.32 8.50 -1.78
N ASP A 35 -10.59 8.05 -2.79
CA ASP A 35 -9.20 7.60 -2.68
C ASP A 35 -8.28 8.81 -2.47
N ILE A 36 -8.36 9.37 -1.26
CA ILE A 36 -7.57 10.49 -0.79
C ILE A 36 -6.89 10.06 0.50
N HIS A 37 -5.58 9.93 0.46
CA HIS A 37 -4.74 9.63 1.61
C HIS A 37 -4.06 10.89 2.11
N ARG A 38 -4.39 11.29 3.35
CA ARG A 38 -3.66 12.34 4.07
C ARG A 38 -2.40 11.71 4.67
N VAL A 39 -1.23 12.21 4.30
CA VAL A 39 0.04 11.74 4.88
C VAL A 39 0.10 12.18 6.35
N ALA A 40 0.18 11.21 7.26
CA ALA A 40 0.19 11.49 8.69
C ALA A 40 1.43 12.28 9.12
N GLY A 41 1.29 13.13 10.14
CA GLY A 41 2.38 13.95 10.68
C GLY A 41 2.80 15.15 9.82
N ILE A 42 2.34 15.26 8.56
CA ILE A 42 2.74 16.34 7.63
C ILE A 42 1.50 17.06 7.09
N ARG A 43 1.42 18.36 7.35
CA ARG A 43 0.34 19.20 6.83
C ARG A 43 0.59 19.54 5.37
N GLY A 44 -0.46 19.44 4.55
CA GLY A 44 -0.42 19.85 3.15
C GLY A 44 -0.06 18.75 2.16
N THR A 45 0.36 17.58 2.65
CA THR A 45 0.69 16.44 1.80
C THR A 45 -0.47 15.46 1.67
N TYR A 46 -0.93 15.25 0.44
CA TYR A 46 -1.99 14.28 0.11
C TYR A 46 -1.60 13.45 -1.09
N ILE A 47 -1.90 12.16 -1.04
CA ILE A 47 -1.77 11.22 -2.15
C ILE A 47 -3.18 10.82 -2.59
N ILE A 48 -3.42 10.77 -3.90
CA ILE A 48 -4.76 10.50 -4.43
C ILE A 48 -4.71 9.54 -5.62
N SER A 49 -5.85 8.89 -5.88
CA SER A 49 -6.09 8.14 -7.11
C SER A 49 -7.00 8.97 -8.02
N LYS A 50 -6.63 9.12 -9.29
CA LYS A 50 -7.42 9.83 -10.31
C LYS A 50 -7.68 8.92 -11.50
N TRP A 51 -8.89 9.00 -12.07
CA TRP A 51 -9.19 8.41 -13.37
C TRP A 51 -8.56 9.23 -14.50
N LYS A 52 -7.73 8.59 -15.32
CA LYS A 52 -7.16 9.16 -16.55
C LYS A 52 -8.25 9.41 -17.59
N ASN A 53 -9.26 8.54 -17.65
CA ASN A 53 -10.40 8.64 -18.55
C ASN A 53 -11.71 8.41 -17.80
N SER A 54 -12.60 9.40 -17.79
CA SER A 54 -13.89 9.34 -17.09
C SER A 54 -14.89 8.36 -17.71
N GLN A 55 -14.69 7.97 -18.98
CA GLN A 55 -15.62 7.10 -19.71
C GLN A 55 -15.36 5.60 -19.48
N ARG A 56 -14.11 5.23 -19.11
CA ARG A 56 -13.72 3.84 -18.87
C ARG A 56 -13.08 3.73 -17.49
N LYS A 57 -13.83 3.15 -16.55
CA LYS A 57 -13.37 2.90 -15.19
C LYS A 57 -12.74 1.51 -15.10
N SER A 58 -11.43 1.43 -15.33
CA SER A 58 -10.62 0.22 -15.20
C SER A 58 -9.33 0.52 -14.45
N ILE A 59 -8.72 -0.50 -13.82
CA ILE A 59 -7.43 -0.35 -13.11
C ILE A 59 -6.34 0.25 -14.03
N SER A 60 -6.43 -0.01 -15.34
CA SER A 60 -5.58 0.58 -16.39
C SER A 60 -5.72 2.09 -16.56
N ASP A 61 -6.73 2.70 -15.95
CA ASP A 61 -7.05 4.11 -16.06
C ASP A 61 -6.90 4.83 -14.72
N ILE A 62 -6.39 4.15 -13.68
CA ILE A 62 -6.10 4.78 -12.38
C ILE A 62 -4.65 5.23 -12.36
N ILE A 63 -4.44 6.52 -12.09
CA ILE A 63 -3.12 7.11 -11.85
C ILE A 63 -3.05 7.67 -10.41
N THR A 64 -1.84 7.81 -9.90
CA THR A 64 -1.58 8.35 -8.57
C THR A 64 -0.93 9.72 -8.67
N LEU A 65 -1.44 10.68 -7.90
CA LEU A 65 -0.88 12.02 -7.80
C LEU A 65 -0.59 12.36 -6.34
N ILE A 66 0.37 13.25 -6.13
CA ILE A 66 0.72 13.82 -4.84
C ILE A 66 0.72 15.35 -4.90
N THR A 67 0.31 15.98 -3.81
CA THR A 67 0.48 17.41 -3.58
C THR A 67 1.28 17.60 -2.29
N PHE A 68 2.02 18.69 -2.20
CA PHE A 68 2.75 19.13 -1.00
C PHE A 68 2.27 20.50 -0.51
N ASP A 69 1.29 21.10 -1.20
CA ASP A 69 0.84 22.47 -1.01
C ASP A 69 -0.69 22.55 -0.87
N MET A 70 -1.28 21.57 -0.16
CA MET A 70 -2.72 21.49 0.12
C MET A 70 -3.60 21.41 -1.14
N GLY A 71 -3.09 20.82 -2.23
CA GLY A 71 -3.82 20.63 -3.47
C GLY A 71 -3.76 21.84 -4.41
N ASN A 72 -2.87 22.80 -4.19
CA ASN A 72 -2.67 23.87 -5.18
C ASN A 72 -1.96 23.35 -6.44
N ARG A 73 -1.01 22.42 -6.27
CA ARG A 73 -0.33 21.71 -7.36
C ARG A 73 -0.29 20.21 -7.12
N TRP A 74 -0.46 19.46 -8.21
CA TRP A 74 -0.42 18.01 -8.21
C TRP A 74 0.70 17.50 -9.12
N HIS A 75 1.40 16.48 -8.65
CA HIS A 75 2.54 15.88 -9.33
C HIS A 75 2.36 14.36 -9.41
N THR A 76 2.91 13.73 -10.45
CA THR A 76 3.07 12.28 -10.48
C THR A 76 4.18 11.86 -9.51
N LEU A 77 4.07 10.65 -8.95
CA LEU A 77 5.10 10.12 -8.06
C LEU A 77 6.34 9.72 -8.86
N LYS A 78 7.51 10.16 -8.40
CA LYS A 78 8.79 9.80 -9.03
C LYS A 78 9.05 8.30 -8.87
N PRO A 79 9.35 7.58 -9.95
CA PRO A 79 9.76 6.18 -9.85
C PRO A 79 11.13 6.07 -9.17
N PRO A 80 11.40 5.01 -8.38
CA PRO A 80 12.74 4.71 -7.90
C PRO A 80 13.70 4.43 -9.08
N THR A 81 14.98 4.70 -8.87
CA THR A 81 16.04 4.43 -9.87
C THR A 81 16.52 2.98 -9.88
N LYS A 82 16.31 2.25 -8.77
CA LYS A 82 16.72 0.87 -8.58
C LYS A 82 15.60 0.03 -7.96
N ASP A 83 15.58 -1.26 -8.28
CA ASP A 83 14.70 -2.24 -7.66
C ASP A 83 15.24 -2.69 -6.29
N ALA A 84 14.50 -3.58 -5.62
CA ALA A 84 14.88 -4.12 -4.30
C ALA A 84 16.21 -4.93 -4.31
N PHE A 85 16.68 -5.33 -5.49
CA PHE A 85 17.95 -6.07 -5.67
C PHE A 85 19.08 -5.15 -6.14
N GLY A 86 18.83 -3.84 -6.29
CA GLY A 86 19.81 -2.86 -6.73
C GLY A 86 19.96 -2.75 -8.25
N HIS A 87 19.14 -3.45 -9.04
CA HIS A 87 19.17 -3.35 -10.50
C HIS A 87 18.49 -2.06 -10.97
N PRO A 88 18.99 -1.42 -12.05
CA PRO A 88 18.39 -0.20 -12.57
C PRO A 88 16.97 -0.45 -13.11
N ILE A 89 16.06 0.48 -12.83
CA ILE A 89 14.67 0.44 -13.31
C ILE A 89 14.53 1.32 -14.56
N SER A 90 13.95 0.77 -15.63
CA SER A 90 13.63 1.50 -16.87
C SER A 90 12.23 2.14 -16.82
N CYS A 91 12.03 3.09 -15.92
CA CYS A 91 10.78 3.84 -15.75
C CYS A 91 11.10 5.33 -15.62
N ASN A 92 10.59 6.15 -16.53
CA ASN A 92 10.90 7.56 -16.57
C ASN A 92 9.70 8.42 -17.01
N ILE A 93 9.37 9.42 -16.21
CA ILE A 93 8.21 10.29 -16.44
C ILE A 93 8.30 11.02 -17.79
N THR A 94 9.47 11.54 -18.17
CA THR A 94 9.64 12.33 -19.40
C THR A 94 9.77 11.46 -20.65
N HIS A 95 10.39 10.28 -20.56
CA HIS A 95 10.68 9.45 -21.73
C HIS A 95 9.57 8.46 -22.09
N ASN A 96 8.92 7.84 -21.10
CA ASN A 96 7.90 6.82 -21.35
C ASN A 96 6.63 7.02 -20.51
N ASN A 97 6.42 8.21 -19.94
CA ASN A 97 5.27 8.54 -19.11
C ASN A 97 5.03 7.52 -17.98
N CYS A 98 6.14 6.96 -17.46
CA CYS A 98 6.11 5.96 -16.41
C CYS A 98 6.32 6.64 -15.05
N SER A 99 5.41 6.38 -14.12
CA SER A 99 5.46 6.90 -12.75
C SER A 99 5.08 5.81 -11.75
N LEU A 100 5.27 6.10 -10.46
CA LEU A 100 4.83 5.21 -9.41
C LEU A 100 3.33 5.41 -9.14
N HIS A 101 2.60 4.31 -9.09
CA HIS A 101 1.17 4.28 -8.80
C HIS A 101 0.92 3.42 -7.56
N LEU A 102 0.17 3.92 -6.59
CA LEU A 102 -0.02 3.28 -5.29
C LEU A 102 -1.43 2.70 -5.15
N THR A 103 -1.51 1.54 -4.52
CA THR A 103 -2.77 0.91 -4.15
C THR A 103 -3.36 1.65 -2.94
N GLN A 104 -4.57 2.16 -3.11
CA GLN A 104 -5.36 2.83 -2.08
C GLN A 104 -6.62 2.02 -1.74
N ARG A 105 -7.53 2.64 -0.97
CA ARG A 105 -8.71 1.98 -0.42
C ARG A 105 -9.55 1.29 -1.49
N TYR A 106 -9.83 1.95 -2.61
CA TYR A 106 -10.64 1.41 -3.71
C TYR A 106 -10.10 0.07 -4.23
N LEU A 107 -8.79 -0.03 -4.49
CA LEU A 107 -8.19 -1.28 -4.96
C LEU A 107 -7.95 -2.29 -3.84
N SER A 108 -7.67 -1.85 -2.61
CA SER A 108 -7.47 -2.76 -1.47
C SER A 108 -8.69 -3.65 -1.23
N MET A 109 -9.88 -3.12 -1.49
CA MET A 109 -11.15 -3.83 -1.32
C MET A 109 -11.33 -5.02 -2.27
N ASN A 110 -10.63 -5.05 -3.41
CA ASN A 110 -10.78 -6.11 -4.42
C ASN A 110 -9.56 -7.03 -4.52
N SER A 111 -8.40 -6.50 -4.14
CA SER A 111 -7.13 -7.12 -4.48
C SER A 111 -6.46 -7.81 -3.30
N ASN A 112 -7.05 -7.78 -2.09
CA ASN A 112 -6.43 -8.21 -0.83
C ASN A 112 -5.04 -7.57 -0.63
N SER A 113 -4.82 -6.38 -1.20
CA SER A 113 -3.62 -5.58 -1.00
C SER A 113 -3.87 -4.60 0.12
N LYS A 114 -2.88 -4.32 0.96
CA LYS A 114 -3.02 -3.31 2.01
C LYS A 114 -2.92 -1.90 1.40
N PRO A 115 -3.79 -0.94 1.80
CA PRO A 115 -3.67 0.45 1.35
C PRO A 115 -2.47 1.16 2.01
N ILE A 116 -2.13 2.34 1.50
CA ILE A 116 -1.04 3.20 2.02
C ILE A 116 -1.07 3.28 3.55
N LEU A 117 0.08 3.04 4.18
CA LEU A 117 0.25 3.11 5.62
C LEU A 117 1.19 4.28 5.99
N THR A 118 0.65 5.19 6.82
CA THR A 118 1.37 6.32 7.43
C THR A 118 0.84 6.54 8.84
N ARG A 119 1.67 6.92 9.80
CA ARG A 119 1.24 7.25 11.18
C ARG A 119 1.92 8.52 11.68
N GLU A 120 1.30 9.17 12.65
CA GLU A 120 1.88 10.37 13.29
C GLU A 120 3.11 10.04 14.14
N SER A 121 3.28 8.77 14.54
CA SER A 121 4.47 8.28 15.24
C SER A 121 5.73 8.25 14.37
N SER A 122 5.60 8.26 13.03
CA SER A 122 6.73 8.23 12.10
C SER A 122 6.52 9.24 10.96
N VAL A 123 6.95 10.48 11.19
CA VAL A 123 6.74 11.60 10.26
C VAL A 123 7.57 11.39 8.99
N GLY A 124 6.93 11.53 7.82
CA GLY A 124 7.60 11.35 6.52
C GLY A 124 7.66 9.90 6.04
N PHE A 125 7.38 8.93 6.93
CA PHE A 125 7.33 7.52 6.60
C PHE A 125 6.04 7.17 5.85
N ILE A 126 6.20 6.60 4.65
CA ILE A 126 5.10 6.08 3.83
C ILE A 126 5.51 4.72 3.28
N ILE A 127 4.75 3.68 3.64
CA ILE A 127 4.89 2.35 3.05
C ILE A 127 3.62 1.99 2.29
N ALA A 128 3.77 1.50 1.06
CA ALA A 128 2.64 1.23 0.19
C ALA A 128 2.95 0.16 -0.86
N THR A 129 1.94 -0.65 -1.18
CA THR A 129 1.96 -1.47 -2.40
C THR A 129 1.76 -0.57 -3.62
N GLY A 130 2.57 -0.76 -4.65
CA GLY A 130 2.48 0.03 -5.88
C GLY A 130 2.89 -0.72 -7.13
N VAL A 131 2.74 -0.03 -8.25
CA VAL A 131 3.09 -0.48 -9.60
C VAL A 131 3.85 0.65 -10.30
N LEU A 132 4.87 0.30 -11.08
CA LEU A 132 5.52 1.22 -11.99
C LEU A 132 4.94 1.06 -13.39
N GLY A 133 4.49 2.14 -13.99
CA GLY A 133 3.89 2.11 -15.31
C GLY A 133 3.18 3.41 -15.67
N ASP A 134 2.26 3.31 -16.63
CA ASP A 134 1.38 4.40 -17.05
C ASP A 134 0.09 4.51 -16.20
N SER A 135 -0.15 3.51 -15.36
CA SER A 135 -1.34 3.30 -14.57
C SER A 135 -1.09 2.28 -13.46
N LEU A 136 -2.09 2.07 -12.61
CA LEU A 136 -2.05 1.12 -11.51
C LEU A 136 -2.14 -0.36 -11.94
N LYS A 137 -2.13 -0.63 -13.26
CA LYS A 137 -2.11 -1.99 -13.82
C LYS A 137 -0.67 -2.49 -13.98
N GLY A 138 -0.34 -3.60 -13.32
CA GLY A 138 0.95 -4.26 -13.50
C GLY A 138 1.37 -5.10 -12.31
N LYS A 139 2.65 -5.42 -12.25
CA LYS A 139 3.24 -6.18 -11.15
C LYS A 139 3.33 -5.31 -9.90
N GLN A 140 2.68 -5.75 -8.83
CA GLN A 140 2.72 -5.09 -7.53
C GLN A 140 4.04 -5.38 -6.81
N ASN A 141 4.63 -4.33 -6.25
CA ASN A 141 5.79 -4.38 -5.37
C ASN A 141 5.55 -3.50 -4.15
N LEU A 142 6.41 -3.60 -3.13
CA LEU A 142 6.35 -2.78 -1.93
C LEU A 142 7.32 -1.62 -2.03
N TYR A 143 6.83 -0.42 -1.76
CA TYR A 143 7.61 0.82 -1.83
C TYR A 143 7.61 1.54 -0.49
N LEU A 144 8.73 2.21 -0.21
CA LEU A 144 8.95 3.01 0.99
C LEU A 144 9.40 4.43 0.59
N SER A 145 8.85 5.43 1.27
CA SER A 145 9.36 6.79 1.30
C SER A 145 9.60 7.19 2.76
N LEU A 146 10.69 7.92 3.00
CA LEU A 146 11.05 8.47 4.31
C LEU A 146 11.03 10.01 4.30
N ASP A 147 10.68 10.61 3.17
CA ASP A 147 10.66 12.05 2.93
C ASP A 147 9.28 12.51 2.42
N ALA A 148 8.22 11.90 2.96
CA ALA A 148 6.83 12.27 2.72
C ALA A 148 6.34 12.06 1.27
N GLY A 149 6.96 11.15 0.53
CA GLY A 149 6.59 10.82 -0.84
C GLY A 149 7.35 11.61 -1.90
N ASN A 150 8.38 12.38 -1.53
CA ASN A 150 9.23 13.09 -2.49
C ASN A 150 10.21 12.13 -3.21
N THR A 151 10.77 11.15 -2.50
CA THR A 151 11.56 10.04 -3.06
C THR A 151 11.00 8.71 -2.60
N TRP A 152 11.18 7.69 -3.43
CA TRP A 152 10.68 6.34 -3.20
C TRP A 152 11.78 5.33 -3.43
N ARG A 153 11.73 4.22 -2.69
CA ARG A 153 12.53 3.02 -2.88
C ARG A 153 11.62 1.82 -3.05
N GLN A 154 11.94 0.90 -3.95
CA GLN A 154 11.32 -0.42 -3.94
C GLN A 154 12.04 -1.27 -2.89
N ILE A 155 11.32 -1.76 -1.89
CA ILE A 155 11.89 -2.47 -0.74
C ILE A 155 11.67 -3.98 -0.79
N LEU A 156 10.57 -4.43 -1.41
CA LEU A 156 10.29 -5.86 -1.66
C LEU A 156 9.59 -6.04 -3.01
N THR A 157 9.78 -7.20 -3.62
CA THR A 157 9.12 -7.58 -4.87
C THR A 157 7.91 -8.46 -4.58
N GLY A 158 6.73 -8.09 -5.06
CA GLY A 158 5.49 -8.82 -4.77
C GLY A 158 4.51 -8.05 -3.86
N ASN A 159 3.44 -8.73 -3.47
CA ASN A 159 2.37 -8.16 -2.65
C ASN A 159 2.42 -8.74 -1.24
N TYR A 160 2.55 -7.86 -0.26
CA TYR A 160 2.70 -8.21 1.14
C TYR A 160 1.64 -7.51 1.97
N LEU A 161 1.24 -8.14 3.08
CA LEU A 161 0.76 -7.42 4.24
C LEU A 161 1.98 -6.85 4.94
N TYR A 162 1.94 -5.57 5.30
CA TYR A 162 3.08 -4.89 5.91
C TYR A 162 2.65 -4.08 7.12
N ALA A 163 3.52 -3.95 8.10
CA ALA A 163 3.33 -3.08 9.24
C ALA A 163 4.69 -2.53 9.68
N PHE A 164 4.67 -1.52 10.55
CA PHE A 164 5.89 -1.01 11.15
C PHE A 164 5.67 -0.77 12.65
N GLY A 165 6.74 -0.85 13.41
CA GLY A 165 6.77 -0.62 14.85
C GLY A 165 7.99 0.21 15.22
N ASP A 166 8.14 0.49 16.51
CA ASP A 166 9.22 1.32 17.07
C ASP A 166 9.44 2.62 16.29
N PHE A 167 8.38 3.42 16.13
CA PHE A 167 8.42 4.71 15.41
C PHE A 167 8.87 4.62 13.94
N GLY A 168 8.74 3.43 13.33
CA GLY A 168 9.12 3.17 11.94
C GLY A 168 10.51 2.56 11.79
N SER A 169 11.25 2.35 12.89
CA SER A 169 12.58 1.70 12.87
C SER A 169 12.52 0.23 12.51
N ILE A 170 11.38 -0.44 12.73
CA ILE A 170 11.17 -1.83 12.35
C ILE A 170 10.05 -1.93 11.34
N ILE A 171 10.34 -2.51 10.18
CA ILE A 171 9.36 -2.82 9.13
C ILE A 171 9.19 -4.33 9.07
N VAL A 172 7.95 -4.80 9.02
CA VAL A 172 7.63 -6.22 8.85
C VAL A 172 6.72 -6.43 7.65
N ALA A 173 6.90 -7.54 6.94
CA ALA A 173 6.12 -7.90 5.77
C ALA A 173 5.89 -9.42 5.70
N VAL A 174 4.66 -9.84 5.43
CA VAL A 174 4.26 -11.25 5.25
C VAL A 174 3.39 -11.38 4.02
N GLU A 175 3.54 -12.48 3.29
CA GLU A 175 2.72 -12.73 2.11
C GLU A 175 1.28 -13.07 2.51
N HIS A 176 0.30 -12.48 1.81
CA HIS A 176 -1.10 -12.84 2.01
C HIS A 176 -1.42 -14.17 1.34
N PHE A 177 -2.19 -15.04 2.01
CA PHE A 177 -2.52 -16.38 1.51
C PHE A 177 -3.10 -16.36 0.09
N SER A 178 -4.00 -15.42 -0.22
CA SER A 178 -4.65 -15.36 -1.54
C SER A 178 -3.70 -14.99 -2.69
N LYS A 179 -2.44 -14.63 -2.41
CA LYS A 179 -1.46 -14.20 -3.41
C LYS A 179 -0.31 -15.18 -3.56
N ALA A 180 0.17 -15.75 -2.46
CA ALA A 180 1.35 -16.62 -2.45
C ALA A 180 1.09 -18.04 -1.89
N GLY A 181 -0.12 -18.31 -1.38
CA GLY A 181 -0.42 -19.55 -0.68
C GLY A 181 0.03 -19.53 0.80
N PRO A 182 0.04 -20.70 1.47
CA PRO A 182 0.43 -20.78 2.88
C PRO A 182 1.91 -20.43 3.09
N THR A 183 2.22 -19.70 4.16
CA THR A 183 3.58 -19.30 4.52
C THR A 183 3.80 -19.39 6.04
N ASN A 184 5.07 -19.49 6.43
CA ASN A 184 5.54 -19.34 7.80
C ASN A 184 6.70 -18.34 7.90
N GLU A 185 6.89 -17.53 6.86
CA GLU A 185 8.01 -16.61 6.71
C GLU A 185 7.54 -15.16 6.88
N LEU A 186 8.18 -14.43 7.79
CA LEU A 186 8.05 -13.00 8.00
C LEU A 186 9.35 -12.33 7.58
N TYR A 187 9.26 -11.37 6.68
CA TYR A 187 10.38 -10.51 6.32
C TYR A 187 10.41 -9.32 7.28
N TYR A 188 11.58 -8.98 7.81
CA TYR A 188 11.75 -7.80 8.65
C TYR A 188 12.99 -7.01 8.27
N SER A 189 12.90 -5.68 8.42
CA SER A 189 14.01 -4.74 8.24
C SER A 189 14.15 -3.88 9.49
N ILE A 190 15.40 -3.63 9.88
CA ILE A 190 15.81 -2.75 10.99
C ILE A 190 16.77 -1.65 10.51
N ASP A 191 16.85 -1.46 9.19
CA ASP A 191 17.76 -0.56 8.51
C ASP A 191 17.00 0.27 7.46
N ASP A 192 15.86 0.86 7.85
CA ASP A 192 15.08 1.75 6.98
C ASP A 192 14.63 1.09 5.66
N GLY A 193 14.45 -0.23 5.63
CA GLY A 193 14.07 -0.98 4.45
C GLY A 193 15.19 -1.17 3.42
N TYR A 194 16.46 -1.00 3.79
CA TYR A 194 17.60 -1.28 2.90
C TYR A 194 17.82 -2.78 2.70
N SER A 195 17.63 -3.58 3.76
CA SER A 195 17.74 -5.03 3.70
C SER A 195 16.64 -5.71 4.51
N PHE A 196 16.26 -6.92 4.09
CA PHE A 196 15.25 -7.72 4.78
C PHE A 196 15.84 -9.06 5.19
N SER A 197 15.65 -9.40 6.45
CA SER A 197 15.94 -10.70 7.04
C SER A 197 14.66 -11.53 7.13
N LEU A 198 14.81 -12.86 7.08
CA LEU A 198 13.70 -13.80 7.15
C LEU A 198 13.60 -14.41 8.55
N LEU A 199 12.41 -14.31 9.15
CA LEU A 199 12.05 -14.95 10.40
C LEU A 199 11.00 -16.03 10.15
N LYS A 200 11.23 -17.26 10.62
CA LYS A 200 10.20 -18.30 10.64
C LYS A 200 9.33 -18.14 11.88
N PHE A 201 8.10 -17.68 11.70
CA PHE A 201 7.19 -17.37 12.82
C PHE A 201 6.36 -18.58 13.29
N HIS A 202 6.35 -19.68 12.54
CA HIS A 202 5.62 -20.90 12.86
C HIS A 202 6.34 -22.14 12.30
N PRO A 203 6.27 -23.33 12.95
CA PRO A 203 6.87 -24.56 12.41
C PRO A 203 6.26 -24.98 11.06
N ASP A 204 4.93 -24.91 10.96
CA ASP A 204 4.19 -25.26 9.74
C ASP A 204 3.77 -24.01 8.96
N LYS A 205 3.61 -24.13 7.64
CA LYS A 205 3.00 -23.07 6.82
C LYS A 205 1.52 -22.90 7.17
N ILE A 206 1.07 -21.65 7.29
CA ILE A 206 -0.32 -21.31 7.60
C ILE A 206 -0.90 -20.39 6.52
N ARG A 207 -2.23 -20.36 6.42
CA ARG A 207 -2.93 -19.37 5.59
C ARG A 207 -2.98 -18.05 6.35
N VAL A 208 -2.07 -17.12 6.03
CA VAL A 208 -2.04 -15.79 6.66
C VAL A 208 -3.17 -14.92 6.10
N TYR A 209 -3.98 -14.37 7.00
CA TYR A 209 -5.10 -13.47 6.67
C TYR A 209 -4.86 -12.02 7.09
N GLY A 210 -4.00 -11.79 8.09
CA GLY A 210 -3.71 -10.44 8.55
C GLY A 210 -2.42 -10.30 9.35
N LEU A 211 -1.95 -9.06 9.38
CA LEU A 211 -0.78 -8.58 10.12
C LEU A 211 -1.12 -7.24 10.75
N LEU A 212 -0.99 -7.16 12.07
CA LEU A 212 -1.27 -5.99 12.90
C LEU A 212 -0.05 -5.60 13.73
N THR A 213 0.01 -4.34 14.14
CA THR A 213 0.93 -3.81 15.14
C THR A 213 0.12 -3.26 16.29
N GLU A 214 0.70 -3.24 17.50
CA GLU A 214 0.13 -2.52 18.63
C GLU A 214 -0.20 -1.04 18.26
N PRO A 215 -1.38 -0.52 18.65
CA PRO A 215 -1.75 0.86 18.38
C PRO A 215 -0.70 1.87 18.88
N GLY A 216 -0.40 2.86 18.05
CA GLY A 216 0.63 3.87 18.32
C GLY A 216 2.00 3.50 17.79
N GLU A 217 2.20 2.24 17.37
CA GLU A 217 3.39 1.77 16.64
C GLU A 217 4.72 2.11 17.37
N LYS A 218 4.67 2.13 18.72
CA LYS A 218 5.81 2.45 19.60
C LYS A 218 6.61 1.23 20.02
N THR A 219 6.04 0.03 19.87
CA THR A 219 6.65 -1.23 20.27
C THR A 219 7.03 -2.03 19.03
N ALA A 220 7.91 -3.01 19.23
CA ALA A 220 8.29 -4.00 18.24
C ALA A 220 7.34 -5.22 18.24
N ALA A 221 6.09 -5.05 18.68
CA ALA A 221 5.13 -6.15 18.82
C ALA A 221 4.17 -6.21 17.62
N PHE A 222 4.13 -7.37 16.98
CA PHE A 222 3.31 -7.64 15.80
C PHE A 222 2.44 -8.88 16.04
N THR A 223 1.22 -8.86 15.49
CA THR A 223 0.30 -9.98 15.55
C THR A 223 -0.03 -10.46 14.15
N ILE A 224 0.27 -11.73 13.88
CA ILE A 224 -0.11 -12.44 12.67
C ILE A 224 -1.32 -13.31 13.01
N PHE A 225 -2.34 -13.30 12.17
CA PHE A 225 -3.48 -14.21 12.32
C PHE A 225 -3.83 -14.89 11.00
N GLY A 226 -4.26 -16.14 11.12
CA GLY A 226 -4.47 -17.03 9.98
C GLY A 226 -5.20 -18.31 10.37
N SER A 227 -5.12 -19.32 9.51
CA SER A 227 -5.56 -20.68 9.85
C SER A 227 -4.57 -21.75 9.42
N ALA A 228 -4.64 -22.91 10.06
CA ALA A 228 -3.95 -24.10 9.55
C ALA A 228 -4.39 -24.45 8.11
N GLU A 229 -3.51 -25.14 7.38
CA GLU A 229 -3.78 -25.51 5.99
C GLU A 229 -4.83 -26.63 5.88
N LYS A 230 -4.74 -27.65 6.74
CA LYS A 230 -5.57 -28.87 6.67
C LYS A 230 -6.98 -28.67 7.24
N ARG A 231 -7.12 -27.83 8.26
CA ARG A 231 -8.39 -27.52 8.93
C ARG A 231 -8.46 -26.02 9.20
N HIS A 232 -9.63 -25.43 9.00
CA HIS A 232 -9.82 -24.00 9.25
C HIS A 232 -9.97 -23.76 10.77
N GLU A 233 -8.83 -23.82 11.46
CA GLU A 233 -8.67 -23.52 12.87
C GLU A 233 -7.85 -22.23 12.99
N TRP A 234 -8.39 -21.25 13.71
CA TRP A 234 -7.74 -19.95 13.88
C TRP A 234 -6.43 -20.08 14.65
N ILE A 235 -5.39 -19.46 14.11
CA ILE A 235 -4.07 -19.35 14.73
C ILE A 235 -3.74 -17.86 14.86
N VAL A 236 -3.33 -17.46 16.06
CA VAL A 236 -2.85 -16.11 16.35
C VAL A 236 -1.43 -16.22 16.89
N ILE A 237 -0.51 -15.49 16.29
CA ILE A 237 0.93 -15.54 16.57
C ILE A 237 1.39 -14.13 16.90
N GLN A 238 2.04 -13.99 18.05
CA GLN A 238 2.69 -12.75 18.44
C GLN A 238 4.19 -12.85 18.14
N VAL A 239 4.72 -11.81 17.51
CA VAL A 239 6.14 -11.64 17.20
C VAL A 239 6.61 -10.38 17.90
N SER A 240 7.68 -10.47 18.69
CA SER A 240 8.25 -9.38 19.48
C SER A 240 9.76 -9.54 19.63
#